data_AF-A0A2V6Y7I1-F1
#
_entry.id   AF-A0A2V6Y7I1-F1
#
_cell.length_a   1.000
_cell.length_b   1.000
_cell.length_c   1.000
_cell.angle_alpha   90.00
_cell.angle_beta   90.00
_cell.angle_gamma   90.00
#
_symmetry.space_group_name_H-M   'P 1'
#
loop_
_entity.id
_entity.type
_entity.pdbx_description
1 polymer ?
#
loop_
_entity_poly.entity_id
_entity_poly.type
_entity_poly.pdbx_seq_one_letter_code
_entity_poly.pdbx_strand_id
1 'polypeptide(L)' 'MRIEALANHRSWIPDLAGGQFEHWGRLTGFDTLEKYTAALEGWSAGRDVPTVLVATDSGELLGSGRTGPPDQK' A
#
# COMPACT_ATOMS: atom_id res chain seq x y z
N MET A 1 9.07 -16.55 3.33
CA MET A 1 8.06 -15.62 2.79
C MET A 1 6.79 -15.63 3.65
N ARG A 2 6.26 -14.46 3.99
CA ARG A 2 4.98 -14.25 4.69
C ARG A 2 4.16 -13.18 3.95
N ILE A 3 2.84 -13.26 4.06
CA ILE A 3 1.93 -12.20 3.60
C ILE A 3 1.17 -11.69 4.82
N GLU A 4 1.26 -10.39 5.08
CA GLU A 4 0.69 -9.76 6.27
C GLU A 4 -0.02 -8.45 5.91
N ALA A 5 -0.91 -7.97 6.78
CA ALA A 5 -1.51 -6.65 6.61
C ALA A 5 -0.45 -5.56 6.82
N LEU A 6 -0.41 -4.55 5.94
CA LEU A 6 0.46 -3.38 6.08
C LEU A 6 0.19 -2.63 7.40
N ALA A 7 -1.01 -2.76 7.97
CA ALA A 7 -1.36 -2.26 9.29
C ALA A 7 -0.42 -2.74 10.42
N ASN A 8 0.26 -3.89 10.25
CA ASN A 8 1.24 -4.40 11.22
C ASN A 8 2.62 -3.75 11.07
N HIS A 9 2.89 -3.11 9.93
CA HIS A 9 4.18 -2.58 9.52
C HIS A 9 4.06 -1.12 9.08
N ARG A 10 3.30 -0.30 9.83
CA ARG A 10 2.97 1.09 9.44
C ARG A 10 4.18 1.98 9.17
N SER A 11 5.35 1.66 9.75
CA SER A 11 6.60 2.37 9.47
C SER A 11 7.06 2.26 8.01
N TRP A 12 6.59 1.27 7.26
CA TRP A 12 6.94 1.08 5.84
C TRP A 12 6.09 1.93 4.88
N ILE A 13 5.04 2.58 5.37
CA ILE A 13 4.11 3.35 4.54
C ILE A 13 4.82 4.44 3.73
N PRO A 14 5.72 5.27 4.28
CA PRO A 14 6.41 6.31 3.51
C PRO A 14 7.24 5.73 2.36
N ASP A 15 8.01 4.67 2.62
CA ASP A 15 8.89 4.04 1.61
C ASP A 15 8.07 3.35 0.53
N LEU A 16 7.01 2.62 0.91
CA LEU A 16 6.07 2.00 -0.02
C LEU A 16 5.37 3.03 -0.89
N ALA A 17 4.86 4.10 -0.29
CA ALA A 17 4.20 5.18 -1.03
C ALA A 17 5.16 5.83 -2.02
N GLY A 18 6.42 6.07 -1.62
CA GLY A 18 7.47 6.60 -2.49
C GLY A 18 7.69 5.73 -3.72
N GLY A 19 7.99 4.44 -3.52
CA GLY A 19 8.26 3.52 -4.63
C GLY A 19 7.05 3.28 -5.54
N GLN A 20 5.85 3.10 -4.95
CA GLN A 20 4.62 2.93 -5.72
C GLN A 20 4.26 4.19 -6.51
N PHE A 21 4.42 5.38 -5.92
CA PHE A 21 4.11 6.64 -6.61
C PHE A 21 5.11 6.93 -7.73
N GLU A 22 6.39 6.63 -7.55
CA GLU A 22 7.41 6.76 -8.60
C GLU A 22 7.07 5.89 -9.83
N HIS A 23 6.70 4.63 -9.60
CA HIS A 23 6.41 3.70 -10.69
C HIS A 23 5.00 3.86 -11.26
N TRP A 24 4.00 4.09 -10.41
CA TRP A 24 2.58 3.98 -10.76
C TRP A 24 1.78 5.24 -10.48
N GLY A 25 2.35 6.28 -9.85
CA GLY A 25 1.62 7.48 -9.42
C GLY A 25 0.74 8.07 -10.52
N ARG A 26 1.29 8.18 -11.75
CA ARG A 26 0.55 8.65 -12.93
C ARG A 26 -0.68 7.82 -13.32
N LEU A 27 -0.73 6.55 -12.94
CA LEU A 27 -1.83 5.62 -13.24
C LEU A 27 -2.90 5.60 -12.13
N THR A 28 -2.55 6.08 -10.95
CA THR A 28 -3.39 5.96 -9.75
C THR A 28 -4.38 7.12 -9.58
N GLY A 29 -4.25 8.18 -10.37
CA GLY A 29 -5.10 9.38 -10.27
C GLY A 29 -4.74 10.31 -9.09
N PHE A 30 -3.65 10.02 -8.36
CA PHE A 30 -3.13 10.90 -7.33
C PHE A 30 -2.07 11.85 -7.91
N ASP A 31 -2.22 13.15 -7.65
CA ASP A 31 -1.33 14.17 -8.21
C ASP A 31 -0.03 14.35 -7.43
N THR A 32 0.01 13.92 -6.17
CA THR A 32 1.16 14.11 -5.28
C THR A 32 1.43 12.87 -4.44
N LEU A 33 2.71 12.70 -4.08
CA LEU A 33 3.13 11.65 -3.14
C LEU A 33 2.39 11.79 -1.80
N GLU A 34 2.21 13.00 -1.29
CA GLU A 34 1.49 13.24 -0.03
C GLU A 34 0.05 12.72 -0.07
N LYS A 35 -0.71 12.99 -1.15
CA LYS A 35 -2.05 12.46 -1.34
C LYS A 35 -2.04 10.93 -1.44
N TYR A 36 -1.04 10.38 -2.11
CA TYR A 36 -0.89 8.93 -2.25
C TYR A 36 -0.57 8.25 -0.91
N THR A 37 0.34 8.81 -0.12
CA THR A 37 0.66 8.35 1.23
C THR A 37 -0.57 8.35 2.13
N ALA A 38 -1.34 9.45 2.13
CA ALA A 38 -2.58 9.54 2.91
C ALA A 38 -3.62 8.49 2.47
N ALA A 39 -3.73 8.22 1.17
CA ALA A 39 -4.60 7.17 0.66
C ALA A 39 -4.13 5.76 1.10
N LEU A 40 -2.82 5.50 1.02
CA LEU A 40 -2.22 4.25 1.46
C LEU A 40 -2.41 4.02 2.97
N GLU A 41 -2.27 5.07 3.78
CA GLU A 41 -2.60 5.05 5.21
C GLU A 41 -4.07 4.72 5.44
N GLY A 42 -4.98 5.37 4.71
CA GLY A 42 -6.41 5.12 4.78
C GLY A 42 -6.77 3.66 4.43
N TRP A 43 -6.20 3.12 3.35
CA TRP A 43 -6.38 1.72 2.96
C TRP A 43 -5.72 0.74 3.93
N SER A 44 -4.83 1.19 4.79
CA SER A 44 -4.11 0.34 5.77
C SER A 44 -4.55 0.61 7.20
N ALA A 45 -5.60 1.41 7.39
CA ALA A 45 -6.09 1.78 8.72
C ALA A 45 -6.68 0.58 9.47
N GLY A 46 -7.30 -0.35 8.74
CA GLY A 46 -7.91 -1.57 9.25
C GLY A 46 -7.22 -2.87 8.79
N ARG A 47 -7.84 -4.00 9.13
CA ARG A 47 -7.44 -5.35 8.67
C ARG A 47 -8.48 -6.01 7.77
N ASP A 48 -9.64 -5.38 7.63
CA ASP A 48 -10.75 -5.85 6.81
C ASP A 48 -10.66 -5.28 5.40
N VAL A 49 -11.26 -5.96 4.42
CA VAL A 49 -11.26 -5.52 3.01
C VAL A 49 -12.10 -4.23 2.87
N PRO A 50 -11.61 -3.19 2.16
CA PRO A 50 -10.31 -3.08 1.51
C PRO A 50 -9.14 -2.88 2.49
N THR A 51 -8.07 -3.68 2.34
CA THR A 51 -6.80 -3.53 3.08
C THR A 51 -5.58 -3.65 2.15
N VAL A 52 -4.43 -3.12 2.56
CA VAL A 52 -3.15 -3.39 1.88
C VAL A 52 -2.43 -4.58 2.54
N LEU A 53 -1.97 -5.51 1.71
CA LEU A 53 -1.13 -6.63 2.10
C LEU A 53 0.32 -6.39 1.63
N VAL A 54 1.27 -6.85 2.43
CA VAL A 54 2.70 -6.85 2.10
C VAL A 54 3.24 -8.27 2.10
N ALA A 55 4.13 -8.56 1.14
CA ALA A 55 4.91 -9.78 1.11
C ALA A 55 6.29 -9.51 1.70
N THR A 56 6.73 -10.34 2.64
CA THR A 56 8.01 -10.19 3.33
C THR A 56 8.81 -11.49 3.32
N ASP A 57 10.14 -11.39 3.30
CA ASP A 57 11.02 -12.53 3.53
C ASP A 57 12.23 -12.13 4.37
N SER A 58 12.48 -12.86 5.45
CA SER A 58 13.57 -12.56 6.40
C SER A 58 13.61 -11.10 6.93
N GLY A 59 12.44 -10.43 6.99
CA GLY A 59 12.31 -9.03 7.42
C GLY A 59 12.42 -7.99 6.30
N GLU A 60 12.73 -8.43 5.08
CA GLU A 60 12.75 -7.60 3.88
C GLU A 60 11.36 -7.53 3.24
N LEU A 61 10.98 -6.34 2.76
CA LEU A 61 9.76 -6.11 2.01
C LEU A 61 9.98 -6.48 0.54
N LEU A 62 9.24 -7.46 0.04
CA LEU A 62 9.33 -7.93 -1.34
C LEU A 62 8.29 -7.29 -2.27
N GLY A 63 7.18 -6.81 -1.72
CA GLY A 63 6.11 -6.23 -2.51
C GLY A 63 4.83 -6.00 -1.72
N SER A 64 3.83 -5.44 -2.40
CA SER A 64 2.54 -5.08 -1.79
C SER A 64 1.40 -5.18 -2.79
N GLY A 65 0.19 -5.35 -2.28
CA GLY A 65 -1.03 -5.38 -3.06
C GLY A 65 -2.21 -4.87 -2.25
N ARG A 66 -3.04 -4.01 -2.86
CA ARG A 66 -4.29 -3.56 -2.28
C ARG A 66 -5.39 -4.58 -2.57
N THR A 67 -6.13 -4.96 -1.54
CA THR A 67 -7.40 -5.67 -1.66
C THR A 67 -8.53 -4.66 -1.60
N GLY A 68 -9.59 -4.88 -2.37
CA GLY A 68 -10.77 -4.04 -2.38
C GLY A 68 -11.80 -4.57 -3.36
N PRO A 69 -13.05 -4.06 -3.31
CA PRO A 69 -14.00 -4.35 -4.36
C PRO A 69 -13.39 -3.98 -5.73
N PRO A 70 -13.67 -4.74 -6.81
CA PRO A 70 -13.22 -4.36 -8.14
C PRO A 70 -13.71 -2.93 -8.42
N ASP A 71 -12.80 -2.07 -8.89
CA ASP A 71 -13.10 -0.67 -9.17
C ASP A 71 -14.34 -0.61 -10.07
N GLN A 72 -15.46 -0.08 -9.56
CA GLN A 72 -16.60 0.24 -10.40
C GLN A 72 -16.19 1.47 -11.22
N LYS A 73 -15.69 1.21 -12.42
CA LYS A 73 -15.47 2.24 -13.45
C LYS A 73 -16.79 2.85 -13.89
#